data_AF-A0AA86VR45-F1
#
_entry.id   AF-A0AA86VR45-F1
#
_cell.length_a   1.000
_cell.length_b   1.000
_cell.length_c   1.000
_cell.angle_alpha   90.00
_cell.angle_beta   90.00
_cell.angle_gamma   90.00
#
_symmetry.space_group_name_H-M   'P 1'
#
loop_
_entity.id
_entity.type
_entity.pdbx_description
1 polymer ?
#
loop_
_entity_poly.entity_id
_entity_poly.type
_entity_poly.pdbx_seq_one_letter_code
_entity_poly.pdbx_strand_id
1 'polypeptide(L)'
;MALDSAIPITLSYFLSAATMTYAQHLTQVLLEPPINLLYPGIMTFVVGIIDNFYHHYLLSNLRENGEKEYKIPKGCLFEFVICPHYLPEIIQFYGISFISQTLYTFCFTVGTTFYLLGHNSYLTGNQVSSASSTSAIINENGVA
;
A
#
# COMPACT_ATOMS: atom_id res chain seq x y z
N MET A 1 -16.51 -15.74 1.34
CA MET A 1 -15.13 -15.33 1.65
C MET A 1 -14.69 -14.08 0.88
N ALA A 2 -14.61 -14.06 -0.47
CA ALA A 2 -14.19 -12.85 -1.18
C ALA A 2 -15.23 -11.70 -1.15
N LEU A 3 -16.53 -12.05 -1.23
CA LEU A 3 -17.63 -11.07 -1.22
C LEU A 3 -17.76 -10.36 0.13
N ASP A 4 -17.61 -11.11 1.23
CA ASP A 4 -17.74 -10.61 2.61
C ASP A 4 -16.69 -9.54 2.94
N SER A 5 -15.52 -9.61 2.31
CA SER A 5 -14.47 -8.60 2.42
C SER A 5 -14.60 -7.48 1.39
N ALA A 6 -15.08 -7.78 0.18
CA ALA A 6 -15.19 -6.78 -0.89
C ALA A 6 -16.21 -5.68 -0.56
N ILE A 7 -17.35 -6.03 0.03
CA ILE A 7 -18.42 -5.08 0.39
C ILE A 7 -17.94 -4.01 1.40
N PRO A 8 -17.39 -4.36 2.58
CA PRO A 8 -16.95 -3.35 3.55
C PRO A 8 -15.77 -2.51 3.03
N ILE A 9 -14.88 -3.10 2.24
CA ILE A 9 -13.74 -2.38 1.64
C ILE A 9 -14.24 -1.34 0.64
N THR A 10 -15.11 -1.74 -0.29
CA THR A 10 -15.64 -0.80 -1.29
C THR A 10 -16.47 0.31 -0.64
N LEU A 11 -17.27 -0.02 0.37
CA LEU A 11 -18.04 0.97 1.13
C LEU A 11 -17.14 1.95 1.89
N SER A 12 -16.06 1.47 2.53
CA SER A 12 -15.12 2.34 3.25
C SER A 12 -14.41 3.30 2.30
N TYR A 13 -13.94 2.82 1.16
CA TYR A 13 -13.31 3.67 0.14
C TYR A 13 -14.29 4.70 -0.44
N PHE A 14 -15.53 4.32 -0.70
CA PHE A 14 -16.55 5.26 -1.18
C PHE A 14 -16.83 6.36 -0.16
N LEU A 15 -17.01 5.97 1.11
CA LEU A 15 -17.26 6.93 2.19
C LEU A 15 -16.07 7.88 2.37
N SER A 16 -14.84 7.34 2.36
CA SER A 16 -13.60 8.12 2.44
C SER A 16 -13.44 9.10 1.28
N ALA A 17 -13.82 8.72 0.05
CA ALA A 17 -13.78 9.61 -1.10
C ALA A 17 -14.82 10.75 -1.00
N ALA A 18 -16.03 10.43 -0.53
CA ALA A 18 -17.08 11.42 -0.32
C ALA A 18 -16.71 12.45 0.76
N THR A 19 -16.15 12.00 1.88
CA THR A 19 -15.68 12.89 2.96
C THR A 19 -14.49 13.73 2.52
N MET A 20 -13.56 13.18 1.72
CA MET A 20 -12.45 13.95 1.13
C MET A 20 -12.96 15.08 0.25
N THR A 21 -13.91 14.79 -0.63
CA THR A 21 -14.51 15.77 -1.56
C THR A 21 -15.28 16.85 -0.78
N TYR A 22 -16.03 16.45 0.24
CA TYR A 22 -16.74 17.38 1.12
C TYR A 22 -15.77 18.29 1.90
N ALA A 23 -14.69 17.73 2.45
CA ALA A 23 -13.67 18.49 3.16
C ALA A 23 -12.97 19.49 2.23
N GLN A 24 -12.68 19.10 0.98
CA GLN A 24 -12.17 20.03 -0.03
C GLN A 24 -13.15 21.15 -0.32
N HIS A 25 -14.44 20.85 -0.51
CA HIS A 25 -15.46 21.85 -0.77
C HIS A 25 -15.59 22.86 0.38
N LEU A 26 -15.52 22.41 1.63
CA LEU A 26 -15.53 23.29 2.80
C LEU A 26 -14.30 24.21 2.86
N THR A 27 -13.15 23.71 2.38
CA THR A 27 -11.88 24.46 2.37
C THR A 27 -11.84 25.52 1.27
N GLN A 28 -12.65 25.39 0.20
CA GLN A 28 -12.78 26.43 -0.84
C GLN A 28 -13.36 27.74 -0.32
N VAL A 29 -14.07 27.70 0.82
CA VAL A 29 -14.62 28.89 1.49
C VAL A 29 -13.54 29.60 2.34
N LEU A 30 -12.37 28.98 2.53
CA LEU A 30 -11.26 29.51 3.31
C LEU A 30 -10.19 30.15 2.40
N LEU A 31 -9.35 31.00 3.01
CA LEU A 31 -8.22 31.67 2.36
C LEU A 31 -7.27 30.65 1.70
N GLU A 32 -6.82 30.94 0.47
CA GLU A 32 -5.88 30.08 -0.25
C GLU A 32 -4.55 29.92 0.54
N PRO A 33 -3.99 28.70 0.58
CA PRO A 33 -2.76 28.45 1.31
C PRO A 33 -1.58 29.20 0.66
N PRO A 34 -0.65 29.76 1.46
CA PRO A 34 0.45 30.58 0.97
C PRO A 34 1.53 29.77 0.22
N ILE A 35 1.50 28.44 0.29
CA ILE A 35 2.50 27.55 -0.33
C ILE A 35 1.82 26.66 -1.38
N ASN A 36 2.27 26.78 -2.62
CA ASN A 36 1.77 25.96 -3.73
C ASN A 36 2.45 24.59 -3.77
N LEU A 37 2.00 23.62 -2.94
CA LEU A 37 2.43 22.22 -3.03
C LEU A 37 1.74 21.42 -4.15
N LEU A 38 0.92 22.06 -4.97
CA LEU A 38 0.18 21.42 -6.05
C LEU A 38 1.13 20.73 -7.06
N TYR A 39 2.15 21.45 -7.53
CA TYR A 39 3.11 20.90 -8.50
C TYR A 39 3.91 19.69 -7.99
N PRO A 40 4.57 19.75 -6.80
CA PRO A 40 5.24 18.57 -6.27
C PRO A 40 4.26 17.44 -5.92
N GLY A 41 3.04 17.77 -5.50
CA GLY A 41 1.97 16.80 -5.25
C GLY A 41 1.57 16.02 -6.51
N ILE A 42 1.35 16.71 -7.64
CA ILE A 42 1.05 16.07 -8.94
C ILE A 42 2.21 15.19 -9.39
N MET A 43 3.46 15.68 -9.30
CA MET A 43 4.62 14.88 -9.68
C MET A 43 4.72 13.59 -8.87
N THR A 44 4.50 13.69 -7.55
CA THR A 44 4.53 12.54 -6.64
C THR A 44 3.39 11.55 -6.95
N PHE A 45 2.21 12.06 -7.26
CA PHE A 45 1.05 11.23 -7.64
C PHE A 45 1.26 10.48 -8.95
N VAL A 46 1.84 11.13 -9.97
CA VAL A 46 2.15 10.49 -11.25
C VAL A 46 3.21 9.40 -11.09
N VAL A 47 4.28 9.67 -10.32
CA VAL A 47 5.29 8.66 -10.00
C VAL A 47 4.65 7.46 -9.30
N GLY A 48 3.80 7.71 -8.29
CA GLY A 48 3.08 6.65 -7.58
C GLY A 48 2.20 5.78 -8.49
N ILE A 49 1.50 6.37 -9.47
CA ILE A 49 0.69 5.61 -10.44
C ILE A 49 1.57 4.74 -11.34
N ILE A 50 2.67 5.29 -11.85
CA ILE A 50 3.58 4.56 -12.75
C ILE A 50 4.19 3.37 -12.00
N ASP A 51 4.66 3.59 -10.77
CA ASP A 51 5.23 2.54 -9.94
C ASP A 51 4.18 1.48 -9.56
N ASN A 52 2.95 1.91 -9.24
CA ASN A 52 1.84 0.99 -8.95
C ASN A 52 1.55 0.08 -10.17
N PHE A 53 1.45 0.68 -11.36
CA PHE A 53 1.22 -0.07 -12.60
C PHE A 53 2.37 -1.04 -12.89
N TYR A 54 3.62 -0.60 -12.73
CA TYR A 54 4.80 -1.43 -12.94
C TYR A 54 4.80 -2.67 -12.02
N HIS A 55 4.46 -2.48 -10.74
CA HIS A 55 4.40 -3.59 -9.79
C HIS A 55 3.25 -4.56 -10.06
N HIS A 56 2.07 -4.05 -10.46
CA HIS A 56 0.96 -4.93 -10.88
C HIS A 56 1.28 -5.69 -12.16
N TYR A 57 1.94 -5.04 -13.13
CA TYR A 57 2.41 -5.69 -14.35
C TYR A 57 3.38 -6.82 -14.03
N LEU A 58 4.37 -6.57 -13.17
CA LEU A 58 5.32 -7.60 -12.72
C LEU A 58 4.61 -8.78 -12.02
N LEU A 59 3.65 -8.50 -11.12
CA LEU A 59 2.87 -9.56 -10.46
C LEU A 59 1.99 -10.37 -11.43
N SER A 60 1.42 -9.73 -12.44
CA SER A 60 0.60 -10.40 -13.45
C SER A 60 1.43 -11.36 -14.30
N ASN A 61 2.65 -10.95 -14.67
CA ASN A 61 3.58 -11.74 -15.47
C ASN A 61 4.08 -12.99 -14.71
N LEU A 62 4.11 -12.94 -13.38
CA LEU A 62 4.44 -14.11 -12.53
C LEU A 62 3.32 -15.17 -12.51
N ARG A 63 2.06 -14.79 -12.77
CA ARG A 63 0.91 -15.73 -12.80
C ARG A 63 0.74 -16.43 -14.14
N GLU A 64 1.30 -15.90 -15.22
CA GLU A 64 1.13 -16.45 -16.57
C GLU A 64 1.93 -17.74 -16.77
N ASN A 65 2.98 -17.98 -15.97
CA ASN A 65 3.88 -19.13 -16.12
C ASN A 65 3.32 -20.48 -15.59
N GLY A 66 2.04 -20.59 -15.20
CA GLY A 66 1.36 -21.87 -14.94
C GLY A 66 1.91 -22.77 -13.82
N GLU A 67 3.04 -22.44 -13.22
CA GLU A 67 3.64 -23.16 -12.11
C GLU A 67 2.99 -22.73 -10.79
N LYS A 68 2.35 -23.68 -10.10
CA LYS A 68 1.73 -23.50 -8.77
C LYS A 68 2.75 -23.36 -7.63
N GLU A 69 3.98 -23.01 -7.95
CA GLU A 69 5.05 -22.86 -6.98
C GLU A 69 5.24 -21.37 -6.70
N TYR A 70 5.09 -20.98 -5.44
CA TYR A 70 5.20 -19.59 -4.98
C TYR A 70 6.65 -19.12 -5.13
N LYS A 71 7.05 -18.70 -6.33
CA LYS A 71 8.36 -18.10 -6.57
C LYS A 71 8.34 -16.68 -6.03
N ILE A 72 8.99 -16.47 -4.89
CA ILE A 72 9.29 -15.14 -4.36
C ILE A 72 10.19 -14.45 -5.41
N PRO A 73 9.72 -13.40 -6.10
CA PRO A 73 10.54 -12.73 -7.10
C PRO A 73 11.72 -12.05 -6.38
N LYS A 74 12.93 -12.59 -6.59
CA LYS A 74 14.17 -11.96 -6.14
C LYS A 74 14.64 -10.96 -7.18
N GLY A 75 14.88 -9.73 -6.73
CA GLY A 75 15.58 -8.71 -7.52
C GLY A 75 14.69 -7.52 -7.88
N CYS A 76 14.75 -6.49 -7.03
CA CYS A 76 15.01 -5.08 -7.37
C CYS A 76 14.44 -4.14 -6.28
N LEU A 77 13.41 -4.57 -5.53
CA LEU A 77 12.88 -3.91 -4.30
C LEU A 77 12.38 -4.90 -3.21
N PHE A 78 12.38 -6.21 -3.50
CA PHE A 78 11.91 -7.26 -2.58
C PHE A 78 12.81 -7.51 -1.36
N GLU A 79 14.01 -6.92 -1.32
CA GLU A 79 14.92 -7.00 -0.16
C GLU A 79 14.70 -5.86 0.86
N PHE A 80 14.00 -4.79 0.48
CA PHE A 80 13.74 -3.65 1.37
C PHE A 80 12.27 -3.54 1.80
N VAL A 81 11.33 -4.09 1.03
CA VAL A 81 9.88 -3.93 1.27
C VAL A 81 9.14 -5.22 0.89
N ILE A 82 8.45 -5.81 1.86
CA ILE A 82 7.85 -7.15 1.76
C ILE A 82 6.66 -7.22 0.77
N CYS A 83 6.06 -6.07 0.45
CA CYS A 83 5.06 -5.92 -0.61
C CYS A 83 5.36 -4.67 -1.44
N PRO A 84 6.03 -4.79 -2.59
CA PRO A 84 6.39 -3.64 -3.41
C PRO A 84 5.20 -2.87 -3.96
N HIS A 85 3.98 -3.44 -3.98
CA HIS A 85 2.78 -2.76 -4.45
C HIS A 85 2.19 -1.75 -3.46
N TYR A 86 2.47 -1.85 -2.15
CA TYR A 86 1.93 -0.91 -1.16
C TYR A 86 2.72 0.39 -1.03
N LEU A 87 4.01 0.37 -1.39
CA LEU A 87 4.86 1.56 -1.32
C LEU A 87 4.41 2.65 -2.31
N PRO A 88 4.13 2.33 -3.60
CA PRO A 88 3.52 3.27 -4.54
C PRO A 88 2.17 3.79 -4.07
N GLU A 89 1.36 2.94 -3.43
CA GLU A 89 0.05 3.31 -2.91
C GLU A 89 0.16 4.35 -1.79
N ILE A 90 1.13 4.19 -0.88
CA ILE A 90 1.46 5.19 0.14
C ILE A 90 1.93 6.49 -0.51
N ILE A 91 2.88 6.43 -1.47
CA ILE A 91 3.36 7.61 -2.23
C ILE A 91 2.19 8.35 -2.90
N GLN A 92 1.23 7.61 -3.45
CA GLN A 92 0.07 8.16 -4.12
C GLN A 92 -0.84 8.92 -3.14
N PHE A 93 -1.07 8.40 -1.93
CA PHE A 93 -1.81 9.11 -0.88
C PHE A 93 -1.08 10.36 -0.39
N TYR A 94 0.25 10.34 -0.28
CA TYR A 94 1.04 11.55 0.01
C TYR A 94 0.90 12.61 -1.09
N GLY A 95 0.90 12.21 -2.36
CA GLY A 95 0.61 13.10 -3.49
C GLY A 95 -0.77 13.76 -3.38
N ILE A 96 -1.81 12.98 -3.06
CA ILE A 96 -3.17 13.48 -2.81
C ILE A 96 -3.21 14.46 -1.63
N SER A 97 -2.48 14.19 -0.54
CA SER A 97 -2.41 15.09 0.61
C SER A 97 -1.75 16.43 0.27
N PHE A 98 -0.74 16.43 -0.59
CA PHE A 98 -0.07 17.66 -1.04
C PHE A 98 -0.90 18.46 -2.05
N ILE A 99 -1.71 17.79 -2.88
CA ILE A 99 -2.65 18.45 -3.79
C ILE A 99 -3.81 19.06 -3.00
N SER A 100 -4.40 18.28 -2.09
CA SER A 100 -5.61 18.71 -1.38
C SER A 100 -5.33 19.70 -0.25
N GLN A 101 -4.15 19.61 0.36
CA GLN A 101 -3.70 20.42 1.51
C GLN A 101 -4.72 20.52 2.66
N THR A 102 -5.61 19.54 2.81
CA THR A 102 -6.58 19.51 3.90
C THR A 102 -6.05 18.67 5.06
N LEU A 103 -6.39 19.06 6.29
CA LEU A 103 -6.06 18.29 7.49
C LEU A 103 -6.65 16.87 7.42
N TYR A 104 -7.85 16.73 6.83
CA TYR A 104 -8.48 15.42 6.64
C TYR A 104 -7.63 14.49 5.77
N THR A 105 -7.21 14.95 4.58
CA THR A 105 -6.37 14.15 3.67
C THR A 105 -5.03 13.76 4.28
N PHE A 106 -4.46 14.64 5.11
CA PHE A 106 -3.22 14.36 5.81
C PHE A 106 -3.39 13.26 6.87
N CYS A 107 -4.39 13.40 7.76
CA CYS A 107 -4.69 12.39 8.77
C CYS A 107 -5.04 11.03 8.14
N PHE A 108 -5.80 11.04 7.05
CA PHE A 108 -6.13 9.83 6.30
C PHE A 108 -4.87 9.14 5.75
N THR A 109 -3.98 9.89 5.10
CA THR A 109 -2.71 9.36 4.55
C THR A 109 -1.83 8.74 5.63
N VAL A 110 -1.70 9.41 6.78
CA VAL A 110 -0.93 8.91 7.93
C VAL A 110 -1.58 7.63 8.49
N GLY A 111 -2.91 7.64 8.67
CA GLY A 111 -3.66 6.46 9.14
C GLY A 111 -3.49 5.25 8.22
N THR A 112 -3.62 5.45 6.90
CA THR A 112 -3.42 4.39 5.90
C THR A 112 -1.98 3.87 5.92
N THR A 113 -1.00 4.74 6.09
CA THR A 113 0.42 4.35 6.22
C THR A 113 0.62 3.45 7.44
N PHE A 114 0.08 3.81 8.60
CA PHE A 114 0.15 2.98 9.80
C PHE A 114 -0.59 1.64 9.66
N TYR A 115 -1.77 1.65 9.03
CA TYR A 115 -2.55 0.44 8.80
C TYR A 115 -1.78 -0.56 7.91
N LEU A 116 -1.25 -0.09 6.79
CA LEU A 116 -0.48 -0.92 5.86
C LEU A 116 0.84 -1.40 6.48
N LEU A 117 1.56 -0.54 7.21
CA LEU A 117 2.81 -0.91 7.86
C LEU A 117 2.59 -1.90 9.02
N GLY A 118 1.55 -1.70 9.83
CA GLY A 118 1.20 -2.55 10.96
C GLY A 118 0.75 -3.94 10.52
N HIS A 119 -0.10 -4.02 9.49
CA HIS A 119 -0.52 -5.28 8.91
C HIS A 119 0.68 -6.10 8.39
N ASN A 120 1.62 -5.45 7.71
CA ASN A 120 2.81 -6.11 7.18
C ASN A 120 3.77 -6.59 8.28
N SER A 121 3.93 -5.81 9.35
CA SER A 121 4.76 -6.20 10.50
C SER A 121 4.22 -7.46 11.19
N TYR A 122 2.90 -7.57 11.32
CA TYR A 122 2.24 -8.74 11.89
C TYR A 122 2.43 -10.00 11.02
N LEU A 123 2.21 -9.88 9.71
CA LEU A 123 2.43 -11.00 8.78
C LEU A 123 3.89 -11.45 8.75
N THR A 124 4.84 -10.51 8.82
CA THR A 124 6.27 -10.79 8.87
C THR A 124 6.65 -11.56 10.13
N GLY A 125 6.16 -11.12 11.30
CA GLY A 125 6.39 -11.83 12.55
C GLY A 125 5.89 -13.28 12.50
N ASN A 126 4.73 -13.49 11.87
CA ASN A 126 4.15 -14.84 11.73
C ASN A 126 4.92 -15.71 10.72
N GLN A 127 5.33 -15.17 9.58
CA GLN A 127 6.12 -15.90 8.58
C GLN A 127 7.51 -16.26 9.09
N VAL A 128 8.19 -15.35 9.80
CA VAL A 128 9.50 -15.59 10.42
C VAL A 128 9.38 -16.59 11.57
N SER A 129 8.35 -16.47 12.42
CA SER A 129 8.09 -17.45 13.47
C SER A 129 7.83 -18.85 12.89
N SER A 130 6.98 -18.96 11.86
CA SER A 130 6.70 -20.21 11.15
C SER A 130 7.98 -20.80 10.52
N ALA A 131 8.78 -19.99 9.83
CA ALA A 131 10.02 -20.45 9.21
C ALA A 131 11.06 -20.93 10.25
N SER A 132 11.15 -20.24 11.40
CA SER A 132 12.02 -20.68 12.50
C SER A 132 11.58 -22.03 13.07
N SER A 133 10.27 -22.23 13.25
CA SER A 133 9.70 -23.50 13.73
C SER A 133 9.90 -24.63 12.71
N THR A 134 9.73 -24.37 11.41
CA THR A 134 10.01 -25.36 10.36
C THR A 134 11.50 -25.72 10.30
N SER A 135 12.40 -24.74 10.42
CA SER A 135 13.85 -24.99 10.44
C SER A 135 14.30 -25.77 11.68
N ALA A 136 13.66 -25.55 12.83
CA ALA A 136 13.88 -26.33 14.05
C ALA A 136 13.41 -27.79 13.89
N ILE A 137 12.24 -28.00 13.28
CA ILE A 137 11.69 -29.34 13.02
C ILE A 137 12.53 -30.12 12.00
N ILE A 138 13.13 -29.45 11.00
CA ILE A 138 14.02 -30.11 10.03
C ILE A 138 15.35 -30.51 10.70
N ASN A 139 15.88 -29.68 11.59
CA ASN A 139 17.12 -29.98 12.32
C ASN A 139 16.94 -31.11 13.35
N GLU A 140 15.77 -31.22 13.99
CA GLU A 140 15.47 -32.36 14.88
C GLU A 140 15.20 -33.67 14.11
N ASN A 141 14.75 -33.62 12.86
CA ASN A 141 14.42 -34.81 12.06
C ASN A 141 15.54 -35.31 11.11
N GLY A 142 16.73 -34.70 11.15
CA GLY A 142 17.96 -35.31 10.60
C GLY A 142 17.89 -35.76 9.14
N VAL A 143 17.46 -34.90 8.22
CA VAL A 143 17.67 -35.13 6.78
C VAL A 143 18.85 -34.25 6.34
N ALA A 144 20.00 -34.90 6.21
CA ALA A 144 21.25 -34.35 5.67
C ALA A 144 21.16 -34.12 4.15
#